data_AF-A0A843HEH4-F1
#
_entry.id   AF-A0A843HEH4-F1
#
_cell.length_a   1.000
_cell.length_b   1.000
_cell.length_c   1.000
_cell.angle_alpha   90.00
_cell.angle_beta   90.00
_cell.angle_gamma   90.00
#
_symmetry.space_group_name_H-M   'P 1'
#
loop_
_entity.id
_entity.type
_entity.pdbx_description
1 polymer ?
#
loop_
_entity_poly.entity_id
_entity_poly.type
_entity_poly.pdbx_seq_one_letter_code
_entity_poly.pdbx_strand_id
1 'polypeptide(L)'
;MTSSVIIDDEYILDMDTYTVGLKSNKKTARSSSVDYDEINATLDRLEESIEDLESSLDARTISSNSVQNREGIYLKEGLMTNIIIGVIIALIFIILII
;
A
#
# COMPACT_ATOMS: atom_id res chain seq x y z
N MET A 1 -13.98 28.36 -31.22
CA MET A 1 -13.69 29.80 -31.06
C MET A 1 -13.72 30.06 -29.56
N THR A 2 -12.58 30.27 -28.91
CA THR A 2 -12.50 30.47 -27.46
C THR A 2 -13.00 31.87 -27.14
N SER A 3 -14.19 31.99 -26.54
CA SER A 3 -14.77 33.27 -26.14
C SER A 3 -14.13 33.74 -24.84
N SER A 4 -13.42 34.86 -24.86
CA SER A 4 -12.89 35.50 -23.66
C SER A 4 -13.59 36.83 -23.43
N VAL A 5 -14.02 37.09 -22.20
CA VAL A 5 -14.68 38.34 -21.80
C VAL A 5 -13.70 39.17 -20.95
N ILE A 6 -13.50 40.42 -21.32
CA ILE A 6 -12.64 41.34 -20.57
C ILE A 6 -13.44 41.86 -19.38
N ILE A 7 -12.95 41.64 -18.16
CA ILE A 7 -13.60 42.13 -16.94
C ILE A 7 -13.04 43.50 -16.55
N ASP A 8 -11.74 43.72 -16.77
CA ASP A 8 -11.02 44.97 -16.46
C ASP A 8 -9.77 45.09 -17.35
N ASP A 9 -9.10 46.24 -17.36
CA ASP A 9 -7.95 46.53 -18.25
C ASP A 9 -6.80 45.50 -18.10
N GLU A 10 -6.68 44.92 -16.91
CA GLU A 10 -5.65 43.93 -16.56
C GLU A 10 -6.18 42.49 -16.50
N TYR A 11 -7.50 42.25 -16.50
CA TYR A 11 -8.10 40.93 -16.22
C TYR A 11 -9.02 40.43 -17.33
N ILE A 12 -8.86 39.16 -17.70
CA ILE A 12 -9.67 38.46 -18.70
C ILE A 12 -10.27 37.20 -18.08
N LEU A 13 -11.56 36.97 -18.33
CA LEU A 13 -12.28 35.74 -18.02
C LEU A 13 -12.25 34.82 -19.22
N ASP A 14 -11.70 33.63 -19.02
CA ASP A 14 -11.81 32.53 -19.96
C ASP A 14 -13.18 31.85 -19.77
N MET A 15 -14.06 31.90 -20.78
CA MET A 15 -15.40 31.31 -20.69
C MET A 15 -15.39 29.78 -20.75
N ASP A 16 -14.29 29.16 -21.21
CA ASP A 16 -14.19 27.71 -21.30
C ASP A 16 -13.86 27.08 -19.94
N THR A 17 -13.16 27.83 -19.07
CA THR A 17 -12.70 27.36 -17.75
C THR A 17 -13.29 28.14 -16.58
N TYR A 18 -13.99 29.25 -16.84
CA TYR A 18 -14.51 30.19 -15.85
C TYR A 18 -13.43 30.76 -14.91
N THR A 19 -12.18 30.81 -15.37
CA THR A 19 -11.06 31.35 -14.59
C THR A 19 -10.73 32.79 -14.99
N VAL A 20 -10.44 33.64 -14.00
CA VAL A 20 -10.02 35.03 -14.21
C VAL A 20 -8.49 35.11 -14.14
N GLY A 21 -7.86 35.58 -15.22
CA GLY A 21 -6.40 35.68 -15.32
C GLY A 21 -5.92 37.06 -15.75
N LEU A 22 -4.68 37.41 -15.39
CA LEU A 22 -4.05 38.65 -15.85
C LEU A 22 -3.73 38.59 -17.35
N LYS A 23 -4.10 39.64 -18.09
CA LYS A 23 -3.86 39.81 -19.53
C LYS A 23 -2.39 39.65 -19.94
N SER A 24 -1.47 40.04 -19.06
CA SER A 24 -0.01 39.95 -19.29
C SER A 24 0.56 38.53 -19.10
N ASN A 25 -0.13 37.64 -18.37
CA ASN A 25 0.40 36.35 -17.94
C ASN A 25 0.14 35.20 -18.94
N LYS A 26 -0.38 35.51 -20.14
CA LYS A 26 -0.65 34.52 -21.20
C LYS A 26 0.61 33.80 -21.72
N LYS A 27 1.81 34.12 -21.25
CA LYS A 27 3.05 33.40 -21.60
C LYS A 27 3.67 32.55 -20.50
N THR A 28 3.14 32.56 -19.27
CA THR A 28 3.80 31.86 -18.13
C THR A 28 2.89 31.04 -17.24
N ALA A 29 1.56 31.05 -17.44
CA ALA A 29 0.67 30.14 -16.74
C ALA A 29 0.57 28.78 -17.47
N ARG A 30 1.68 28.06 -17.60
CA ARG A 30 1.59 26.60 -17.68
C ARG A 30 1.13 26.16 -16.30
N SER A 31 -0.16 25.82 -16.24
CA SER A 31 -0.76 24.85 -15.33
C SER A 31 0.31 24.15 -14.50
N SER A 32 0.30 24.33 -13.18
CA SER A 32 1.03 23.44 -12.28
C SER A 32 0.73 22.01 -12.72
N SER A 33 1.71 21.40 -13.38
CA SER A 33 1.60 20.07 -13.94
C SER A 33 1.56 19.16 -12.73
N VAL A 34 0.37 18.71 -12.34
CA VAL A 34 0.26 17.58 -11.41
C VAL A 34 0.98 16.43 -12.10
N ASP A 35 2.07 15.99 -11.50
CA ASP A 35 2.88 14.91 -12.04
C ASP A 35 2.18 13.59 -11.70
N TYR A 36 1.31 13.14 -12.60
CA TYR A 36 0.59 11.89 -12.47
C TYR A 36 1.53 10.68 -12.47
N ASP A 37 2.74 10.80 -13.03
CA ASP A 37 3.71 9.71 -13.04
C ASP A 37 4.31 9.52 -11.63
N GLU A 38 4.57 10.61 -10.91
CA GLU A 38 5.00 10.54 -9.51
C GLU A 38 3.91 9.94 -8.62
N ILE A 39 2.65 10.32 -8.83
CA ILE A 39 1.51 9.76 -8.08
C ILE A 39 1.36 8.27 -8.34
N ASN A 40 1.43 7.83 -9.60
CA ASN A 40 1.34 6.42 -9.95
C ASN A 40 2.49 5.60 -9.35
N ALA A 41 3.73 6.10 -9.44
CA ALA A 41 4.87 5.44 -8.82
C ALA A 41 4.75 5.31 -7.29
N THR A 42 4.04 6.24 -6.66
CA THR A 42 3.77 6.19 -5.22
C THR A 42 2.67 5.18 -4.89
N LEU A 43 1.64 5.07 -5.74
CA LEU A 43 0.59 4.05 -5.66
C LEU A 43 1.17 2.63 -5.82
N ASP A 44 2.03 2.40 -6.80
CA ASP A 44 2.67 1.09 -7.03
C ASP A 44 3.47 0.64 -5.80
N ARG A 45 4.25 1.55 -5.20
CA ARG A 45 4.99 1.26 -3.95
C ARG A 45 4.08 1.00 -2.76
N LEU A 46 2.94 1.68 -2.70
CA LEU A 46 1.96 1.47 -1.64
C LEU A 46 1.31 0.09 -1.78
N GLU A 47 0.96 -0.31 -3.00
CA GLU A 47 0.42 -1.64 -3.30
C GLU A 47 1.41 -2.75 -2.94
N GLU A 48 2.67 -2.63 -3.35
CA GLU A 48 3.74 -3.56 -2.97
C GLU A 48 3.90 -3.68 -1.44
N SER A 49 3.83 -2.55 -0.72
CA SER A 49 3.92 -2.53 0.73
C SER A 49 2.72 -3.20 1.41
N ILE A 50 1.53 -3.08 0.82
CA ILE A 50 0.31 -3.73 1.30
C ILE A 50 0.37 -5.24 1.07
N GLU A 51 0.79 -5.69 -0.11
CA GLU A 51 0.97 -7.11 -0.40
C GLU A 51 2.00 -7.76 0.53
N ASP A 52 3.12 -7.07 0.80
CA ASP A 52 4.13 -7.54 1.75
C ASP A 52 3.58 -7.62 3.19
N LEU A 53 2.72 -6.67 3.58
CA LEU A 53 2.05 -6.68 4.89
C LEU A 53 1.05 -7.83 5.00
N GLU A 54 0.19 -8.03 4.00
CA GLU A 54 -0.76 -9.14 3.97
C GLU A 54 -0.04 -10.49 4.00
N SER A 55 1.03 -10.64 3.22
CA SER A 55 1.90 -11.83 3.24
C SER A 55 2.61 -12.02 4.59
N SER A 56 2.90 -10.95 5.33
CA SER A 56 3.50 -11.07 6.67
C SER A 56 2.51 -11.54 7.74
N LEU A 57 1.21 -11.36 7.52
CA LEU A 57 0.15 -11.74 8.46
C LEU A 57 -0.28 -13.19 8.31
N ASP A 58 -0.11 -13.79 7.13
CA ASP A 58 -0.28 -15.23 6.98
C ASP A 58 0.97 -15.98 7.45
N ALA A 59 0.81 -16.78 8.51
CA ALA A 59 1.87 -17.60 9.10
C ALA A 59 2.41 -18.68 8.15
N ARG A 60 1.79 -18.89 6.99
CA ARG A 60 2.20 -19.82 5.94
C ARG A 60 3.00 -19.16 4.82
N THR A 61 3.04 -17.84 4.75
CA THR A 61 3.77 -17.09 3.72
C THR A 61 4.97 -16.37 4.33
N ILE A 62 5.87 -15.93 3.47
CA ILE A 62 7.00 -15.06 3.84
C ILE A 62 6.92 -13.80 3.00
N SER A 63 7.10 -12.65 3.64
CA SER A 63 7.38 -11.40 2.93
C SER A 63 8.66 -11.56 2.10
N SER A 64 8.70 -10.92 0.93
CA SER A 64 9.83 -10.99 0.00
C SER A 64 11.16 -10.52 0.64
N ASN A 65 11.05 -9.64 1.64
CA ASN A 65 12.16 -9.03 2.36
C ASN A 65 12.62 -9.85 3.59
N SER A 66 12.02 -11.02 3.83
CA SER A 66 12.32 -11.84 5.00
C SER A 66 13.34 -12.96 4.71
N VAL A 67 13.98 -13.47 5.77
CA VAL A 67 14.93 -14.58 5.67
C VAL A 67 14.22 -15.82 5.10
N GLN A 68 14.78 -16.38 4.03
CA GLN A 68 14.24 -17.56 3.35
C GLN A 68 13.98 -18.72 4.32
N ASN A 69 12.95 -19.52 4.02
CA ASN A 69 12.62 -20.77 4.71
C ASN A 69 12.02 -20.60 6.13
N ARG A 70 11.45 -19.42 6.45
CA ARG A 70 10.72 -19.17 7.72
C ARG A 70 9.22 -19.51 7.68
N GLU A 71 8.69 -19.84 6.51
CA GLU A 71 7.29 -20.17 6.30
C GLU A 71 6.82 -21.30 7.23
N GLY A 72 5.81 -21.01 8.05
CA GLY A 72 5.19 -22.00 8.91
C GLY A 72 6.10 -22.59 9.99
N ILE A 73 7.25 -21.99 10.31
CA ILE A 73 8.12 -22.48 11.41
C ILE A 73 7.34 -22.53 12.73
N TYR A 74 6.67 -21.44 13.11
CA TYR A 74 5.89 -21.41 14.37
C TYR A 74 4.71 -22.39 14.35
N LEU A 75 4.07 -22.59 13.18
CA LEU A 75 3.03 -23.61 13.00
C LEU A 75 3.59 -25.02 13.20
N LYS A 76 4.75 -25.32 12.61
CA LYS A 76 5.43 -26.62 12.72
C LYS A 76 5.94 -26.87 14.14
N GLU A 77 6.55 -25.88 14.77
CA GLU A 77 7.03 -25.95 16.16
C GLU A 77 5.89 -26.15 17.15
N GLY A 78 4.77 -25.43 16.98
CA GLY A 78 3.57 -25.61 17.80
C GLY A 78 2.95 -26.99 17.64
N LEU A 79 2.88 -27.52 16.42
CA LEU A 79 2.40 -28.88 16.15
C LEU A 79 3.27 -29.92 16.86
N MET A 80 4.60 -29.85 16.70
CA MET A 80 5.53 -30.79 17.33
C MET A 80 5.46 -30.72 18.85
N THR A 81 5.33 -29.51 19.41
CA THR A 81 5.18 -29.31 20.86
C THR A 81 3.91 -29.98 21.38
N ASN A 82 2.78 -29.80 20.71
CA ASN A 82 1.51 -30.44 21.07
C ASN A 82 1.58 -31.97 20.99
N ILE A 83 2.26 -32.52 19.97
CA ILE A 83 2.49 -33.96 19.84
C ILE A 83 3.30 -34.48 21.04
N ILE A 84 4.41 -33.82 21.38
CA ILE A 84 5.27 -34.23 22.50
C ILE A 84 4.50 -34.19 23.83
N ILE A 85 3.75 -33.11 24.08
CA ILE A 85 2.91 -32.99 25.28
C ILE A 85 1.89 -34.14 25.34
N GLY A 86 1.22 -34.44 24.23
CA GLY A 86 0.26 -35.54 24.15
C GLY A 86 0.89 -36.91 24.48
N VAL A 87 2.09 -37.18 23.96
CA VAL A 87 2.83 -38.41 24.24
C VAL A 87 3.22 -38.50 25.72
N ILE A 88 3.73 -37.41 26.32
CA ILE A 88 4.10 -37.37 27.74
C ILE A 88 2.88 -37.64 28.62
N ILE A 89 1.75 -36.98 28.33
CA ILE A 89 0.51 -37.16 29.07
C ILE A 89 0.04 -38.63 28.97
N ALA A 90 0.07 -39.22 27.77
CA ALA A 90 -0.29 -40.62 27.58
C ALA A 90 0.60 -41.58 28.39
N LEU A 91 1.91 -41.33 28.42
CA LEU A 91 2.85 -42.12 29.23
C LEU A 91 2.55 -42.02 30.73
N ILE A 92 2.22 -40.82 31.22
CA ILE A 92 1.82 -40.63 32.62
C ILE A 92 0.57 -41.47 32.94
N PHE A 93 -0.44 -41.45 32.07
CA PHE A 93 -1.65 -42.26 32.26
C PHE A 93 -1.36 -43.77 32.26
N ILE A 94 -0.48 -44.25 31.37
CA ILE A 94 -0.08 -45.65 31.35
C ILE A 94 0.60 -46.05 32.67
N ILE A 95 1.52 -45.23 33.18
CA ILE A 95 2.19 -45.46 34.47
C ILE A 95 1.18 -45.46 35.63
N LEU A 96 0.15 -44.63 35.56
CA LEU A 96 -0.88 -44.52 36.61
C LEU A 96 -1.86 -45.70 36.62
N ILE A 97 -2.04 -46.37 35.47
CA ILE A 97 -2.93 -47.52 35.30
C ILE A 97 -2.24 -48.84 35.67
N ILE A 98 -0.92 -48.93 35.48
CA ILE A 98 -0.09 -50.09 35.86
C ILE A 98 0.17 -50.11 37.36
#